data_AF-A0A017S512-F1
#
_entry.id   AF-A0A017S512-F1
#
_cell.length_a   1.000
_cell.length_b   1.000
_cell.length_c   1.000
_cell.angle_alpha   90.00
_cell.angle_beta   90.00
_cell.angle_gamma   90.00
#
_symmetry.space_group_name_H-M   'P 1'
#
loop_
_entity.id
_entity.type
_entity.pdbx_description
1 polymer ?
#
loop_
_entity_poly.entity_id
_entity_poly.type
_entity_poly.pdbx_seq_one_letter_code
_entity_poly.pdbx_strand_id
1 'polypeptide(L)'
;MLYRTGGQGSMRYFFLHGSHEKALCPDQVVVDANVAVLSQQGDPIFGSTDENSTSRYRFINGVCTHVNGQDDVSTPASQFVETLLKNVSIPTLIVAEVPIDESEISPYVQDRYVYIALLVTGRSDLGLCRADDHLYLHKMMRVFVPHFVQSMSRKSSDYLPGDAKNLCREVAERMDYSGNTEFSEFLQLYHKRYCGRPGMGQREMLESCLLHSLKMPFELTASIRQGLVRL
;
A
#
# COMPACT_ATOMS: atom_id res chain seq x y z
N MET A 1 -18.75 12.74 7.39
CA MET A 1 -17.91 12.93 6.20
C MET A 1 -16.56 12.28 6.46
N LEU A 2 -16.22 11.23 5.70
CA LEU A 2 -14.94 10.49 5.83
C LEU A 2 -13.74 11.26 5.24
N TYR A 3 -13.99 12.29 4.44
CA TYR A 3 -12.97 13.12 3.79
C TYR A 3 -13.27 14.56 4.14
N ARG A 4 -12.45 15.18 5.01
CA ARG A 4 -12.58 16.61 5.34
C ARG A 4 -11.62 17.46 4.51
N THR A 5 -10.56 16.87 3.99
CA THR A 5 -9.48 17.52 3.25
C THR A 5 -8.97 16.57 2.16
N GLY A 6 -9.66 16.48 1.02
CA GLY A 6 -9.20 15.72 -0.15
C GLY A 6 -8.04 16.39 -0.91
N GLY A 7 -7.28 17.26 -0.25
CA GLY A 7 -6.21 18.02 -0.86
C GLY A 7 -4.90 17.23 -0.93
N GLN A 8 -4.04 17.61 -1.86
CA GLN A 8 -2.65 17.16 -1.94
C GLN A 8 -1.96 17.29 -0.57
N GLY A 9 -1.28 16.22 -0.11
CA GLY A 9 -0.55 16.26 1.18
C GLY A 9 -1.41 16.01 2.42
N SER A 10 -2.60 15.41 2.30
CA SER A 10 -3.24 14.74 3.43
C SER A 10 -2.76 13.28 3.48
N MET A 11 -2.35 12.77 4.65
CA MET A 11 -1.99 11.35 4.81
C MET A 11 -3.16 10.44 4.42
N ARG A 12 -3.09 9.86 3.23
CA ARG A 12 -4.14 9.04 2.62
C ARG A 12 -3.58 7.71 2.16
N TYR A 13 -4.34 6.64 2.31
CA TYR A 13 -3.91 5.31 1.92
C TYR A 13 -5.00 4.50 1.22
N PHE A 14 -4.55 3.58 0.39
CA PHE A 14 -5.36 2.72 -0.46
C PHE A 14 -5.00 1.28 -0.17
N PHE A 15 -6.01 0.44 0.05
CA PHE A 15 -5.80 -1.01 0.01
C PHE A 15 -5.73 -1.45 -1.44
N LEU A 16 -4.56 -1.90 -1.86
CA LEU A 16 -4.41 -2.63 -3.11
C LEU A 16 -4.88 -4.08 -2.94
N HIS A 17 -4.69 -4.64 -1.74
CA HIS A 17 -5.23 -5.91 -1.30
C HIS A 17 -5.45 -5.91 0.22
N GLY A 18 -6.40 -6.71 0.69
CA GLY A 18 -6.73 -6.84 2.11
C GLY A 18 -7.68 -5.75 2.62
N SER A 19 -7.77 -5.61 3.93
CA SER A 19 -8.58 -4.62 4.63
C SER A 19 -8.05 -4.33 6.03
N HIS A 20 -8.70 -3.46 6.78
CA HIS A 20 -8.50 -3.37 8.23
C HIS A 20 -8.83 -4.69 8.91
N GLU A 21 -8.09 -5.01 9.97
CA GLU A 21 -8.32 -6.15 10.85
C GLU A 21 -9.09 -5.71 12.11
N LYS A 22 -10.14 -6.45 12.45
CA LYS A 22 -10.97 -6.16 13.63
C LYS A 22 -10.52 -6.94 14.86
N ALA A 23 -9.72 -8.00 14.68
CA ALA A 23 -9.18 -8.81 15.76
C ALA A 23 -8.44 -7.95 16.80
N LEU A 24 -8.41 -8.43 18.05
CA LEU A 24 -7.63 -7.79 19.11
C LEU A 24 -6.14 -7.95 18.81
N CYS A 25 -5.36 -6.88 19.00
CA CYS A 25 -3.90 -6.97 18.96
C CYS A 25 -3.45 -7.50 20.32
N PRO A 26 -2.77 -8.66 20.39
CA PRO A 26 -2.24 -9.16 21.65
C PRO A 26 -1.11 -8.26 22.19
N ASP A 27 -0.82 -8.37 23.48
CA ASP A 27 0.23 -7.60 24.16
C ASP A 27 1.61 -7.77 23.52
N GLN A 28 1.85 -8.92 22.87
CA GLN A 28 3.04 -9.16 22.08
C GLN A 28 2.67 -9.75 20.74
N VAL A 29 3.15 -9.12 19.67
CA VAL A 29 2.94 -9.60 18.31
C VAL A 29 4.17 -9.36 17.46
N VAL A 30 4.44 -10.30 16.56
CA VAL A 30 5.48 -10.18 15.55
C VAL A 30 4.80 -10.11 14.19
N VAL A 31 5.16 -9.12 13.40
CA VAL A 31 4.59 -8.85 12.07
C VAL A 31 5.68 -8.98 11.03
N ASP A 32 5.48 -9.82 10.02
CA ASP A 32 6.37 -9.90 8.86
C ASP A 32 5.82 -8.96 7.77
N ALA A 33 6.61 -7.95 7.40
CA ALA A 33 6.21 -6.93 6.44
C ALA A 33 7.37 -6.34 5.63
N ASN A 34 7.10 -5.93 4.40
CA ASN A 34 7.98 -5.12 3.58
C ASN A 34 7.46 -3.67 3.53
N VAL A 35 8.33 -2.72 3.88
CA VAL A 35 8.07 -1.28 3.85
C VAL A 35 9.03 -0.65 2.84
N ALA A 36 8.48 -0.09 1.78
CA ALA A 36 9.24 0.64 0.77
C ALA A 36 8.68 2.05 0.61
N VAL A 37 9.56 3.03 0.42
CA VAL A 37 9.17 4.40 0.11
C VAL A 37 9.53 4.68 -1.34
N LEU A 38 8.57 5.19 -2.10
CA LEU A 38 8.72 5.55 -3.50
C LEU A 38 8.60 7.05 -3.70
N SER A 39 9.38 7.57 -4.65
CA SER A 39 9.27 8.93 -5.17
C SER A 39 7.96 9.13 -5.92
N GLN A 40 7.65 10.36 -6.30
CA GLN A 40 6.50 10.65 -7.17
C GLN A 40 6.62 10.03 -8.58
N GLN A 41 7.81 9.55 -8.97
CA GLN A 41 8.03 8.82 -10.22
C GLN A 41 7.90 7.29 -10.07
N GLY A 42 7.71 6.80 -8.84
CA GLY A 42 7.63 5.37 -8.56
C GLY A 42 8.99 4.72 -8.32
N ASP A 43 10.07 5.50 -8.16
CA ASP A 43 11.40 4.98 -7.87
C ASP A 43 11.60 4.76 -6.36
N PRO A 44 12.19 3.65 -5.91
CA PRO A 44 12.44 3.41 -4.49
C PRO A 44 13.48 4.39 -3.92
N ILE A 45 13.12 5.08 -2.84
CA ILE A 45 13.96 6.00 -2.05
C ILE A 45 14.47 5.30 -0.78
N PHE A 46 13.63 4.45 -0.17
CA PHE A 46 13.94 3.68 1.03
C PHE A 46 13.35 2.27 0.92
N GLY A 47 14.06 1.28 1.47
CA GLY A 47 13.68 -0.12 1.35
C GLY A 47 13.81 -0.63 -0.09
N SER A 48 13.20 -1.79 -0.37
CA SER A 48 13.10 -2.32 -1.72
C SER A 48 11.74 -3.00 -1.91
N THR A 49 11.23 -2.96 -3.15
CA THR A 49 10.02 -3.68 -3.56
C THR A 49 10.28 -5.15 -3.90
N ASP A 50 11.48 -5.65 -3.66
CA ASP A 50 11.87 -7.03 -3.95
C ASP A 50 11.26 -8.04 -2.97
N GLU A 51 11.21 -9.31 -3.41
CA GLU A 51 10.61 -10.39 -2.62
C GLU A 51 11.38 -10.70 -1.33
N ASN A 52 12.68 -10.41 -1.31
CA ASN A 52 13.59 -10.71 -0.20
C ASN A 52 13.70 -9.57 0.82
N SER A 53 12.89 -8.51 0.68
CA SER A 53 13.00 -7.28 1.49
C SER A 53 12.08 -7.26 2.72
N THR A 54 11.46 -8.40 3.03
CA THR A 54 10.60 -8.55 4.21
C THR A 54 11.39 -8.40 5.50
N SER A 55 10.92 -7.51 6.37
CA SER A 55 11.43 -7.29 7.72
C SER A 55 10.44 -7.79 8.77
N ARG A 56 10.97 -8.10 9.95
CA ARG A 56 10.20 -8.61 11.08
C ARG A 56 10.09 -7.54 12.17
N TYR A 57 8.89 -7.03 12.37
CA TYR A 57 8.56 -5.99 13.34
C TYR A 57 8.02 -6.63 14.62
N ARG A 58 8.61 -6.31 15.77
CA ARG A 58 8.16 -6.82 17.07
C ARG A 58 7.48 -5.71 17.86
N PHE A 59 6.23 -5.95 18.21
CA PHE A 59 5.43 -5.06 19.04
C PHE A 59 5.26 -5.62 20.45
N ILE A 60 5.43 -4.76 21.45
CA ILE A 60 5.16 -5.04 22.87
C ILE A 60 4.29 -3.91 23.40
N ASN A 61 3.12 -4.26 23.96
CA ASN A 61 2.10 -3.33 24.42
C ASN A 61 1.75 -2.27 23.36
N GLY A 62 1.69 -2.69 22.09
CA GLY A 62 1.37 -1.82 20.96
C GLY A 62 2.51 -0.94 20.45
N VAL A 63 3.70 -0.97 21.04
CA VAL A 63 4.87 -0.18 20.62
C VAL A 63 5.84 -1.07 19.85
N CYS A 64 6.33 -0.62 18.69
CA CYS A 64 7.40 -1.31 17.99
C CYS A 64 8.70 -1.20 18.79
N THR A 65 9.25 -2.34 19.20
CA THR A 65 10.48 -2.39 20.02
C THR A 65 11.69 -2.84 19.20
N HIS A 66 11.49 -3.71 18.21
CA HIS A 66 12.59 -4.23 17.40
C HIS A 66 12.17 -4.38 15.93
N VAL A 67 13.12 -4.16 15.02
CA VAL A 67 13.00 -4.51 13.60
C VAL A 67 14.16 -5.43 13.25
N ASN A 68 13.86 -6.64 12.75
CA ASN A 68 14.86 -7.68 12.47
C ASN A 68 15.78 -8.01 13.67
N GLY A 69 15.26 -7.86 14.89
CA GLY A 69 16.01 -8.08 16.13
C GLY A 69 16.95 -6.94 16.53
N GLN A 70 16.95 -5.82 15.80
CA GLN A 70 17.67 -4.60 16.17
C GLN A 70 16.74 -3.63 16.89
N ASP A 71 17.24 -3.03 17.98
CA ASP A 71 16.59 -1.95 18.72
C ASP A 71 16.72 -0.61 17.99
N ASP A 72 15.81 0.33 18.28
CA ASP A 72 15.85 1.73 17.83
C ASP A 72 15.95 1.97 16.30
N VAL A 73 15.46 1.03 15.48
CA VAL A 73 15.40 1.20 14.02
C VAL A 73 14.28 2.17 13.66
N SER A 74 14.63 3.33 13.10
CA SER A 74 13.66 4.29 12.57
C SER A 74 12.88 3.69 11.39
N THR A 75 11.56 3.69 11.48
CA THR A 75 10.66 3.29 10.39
C THR A 75 10.12 4.55 9.72
N PRO A 76 10.09 4.65 8.38
CA PRO A 76 9.54 5.82 7.70
C PRO A 76 8.07 6.01 8.07
N ALA A 77 7.68 7.24 8.39
CA ALA A 77 6.37 7.61 8.93
C ALA A 77 5.95 6.64 10.04
N SER A 78 6.78 6.52 11.08
CA SER A 78 6.69 5.51 12.13
C SER A 78 5.26 5.38 12.67
N GLN A 79 4.64 6.50 13.02
CA GLN A 79 3.27 6.53 13.51
C GLN A 79 2.28 5.88 12.53
N PHE A 80 2.40 6.14 11.23
CA PHE A 80 1.51 5.56 10.22
C PHE A 80 1.78 4.08 10.00
N VAL A 81 3.05 3.72 9.76
CA VAL A 81 3.44 2.34 9.42
C VAL A 81 3.17 1.40 10.58
N GLU A 82 3.62 1.74 11.78
CA GLU A 82 3.42 0.93 12.98
C GLU A 82 1.94 0.77 13.33
N THR A 83 1.16 1.84 13.17
CA THR A 83 -0.28 1.77 13.37
C THR A 83 -0.93 0.80 12.40
N LEU A 84 -0.60 0.84 11.11
CA LEU A 84 -1.20 -0.09 10.14
C LEU A 84 -0.73 -1.53 10.32
N LEU A 85 0.54 -1.78 10.64
CA LEU A 85 1.07 -3.14 10.86
C LEU A 85 0.27 -3.93 11.91
N LYS A 86 -0.29 -3.25 12.93
CA LYS A 86 -1.13 -3.85 13.97
C LYS A 86 -2.60 -4.01 13.58
N ASN A 87 -3.08 -3.25 12.60
CA ASN A 87 -4.52 -3.03 12.35
C ASN A 87 -4.99 -3.50 10.96
N VAL A 88 -4.22 -4.33 10.26
CA VAL A 88 -4.58 -4.83 8.91
C VAL A 88 -4.68 -6.34 8.87
N SER A 89 -5.50 -6.84 7.95
CA SER A 89 -5.67 -8.27 7.70
C SER A 89 -4.38 -8.88 7.13
N ILE A 90 -4.23 -10.19 7.23
CA ILE A 90 -3.10 -10.90 6.60
C ILE A 90 -3.62 -11.80 5.46
N PRO A 91 -3.08 -11.67 4.24
CA PRO A 91 -2.10 -10.67 3.81
C PRO A 91 -2.75 -9.33 3.41
N THR A 92 -1.95 -8.27 3.34
CA THR A 92 -2.40 -6.92 2.93
C THR A 92 -1.31 -6.20 2.15
N LEU A 93 -1.71 -5.43 1.12
CA LEU A 93 -0.85 -4.47 0.44
C LEU A 93 -1.53 -3.10 0.45
N ILE A 94 -0.84 -2.11 1.02
CA ILE A 94 -1.31 -0.72 1.12
C ILE A 94 -0.33 0.18 0.39
N VAL A 95 -0.84 1.21 -0.28
CA VAL A 95 -0.05 2.34 -0.75
C VAL A 95 -0.59 3.60 -0.11
N ALA A 96 0.28 4.42 0.45
CA ALA A 96 -0.07 5.64 1.16
C ALA A 96 0.70 6.83 0.62
N GLU A 97 0.01 7.95 0.40
CA GLU A 97 0.65 9.24 0.18
C GLU A 97 0.89 9.89 1.54
N VAL A 98 2.14 10.23 1.81
CA VAL A 98 2.59 10.79 3.09
C VAL A 98 3.33 12.10 2.84
N PRO A 99 2.93 13.21 3.50
CA PRO A 99 3.66 14.47 3.44
C PRO A 99 5.13 14.30 3.83
N ILE A 100 6.04 15.03 3.19
CA ILE A 100 7.46 14.83 3.41
C ILE A 100 7.88 15.12 4.87
N ASP A 101 7.23 16.09 5.52
CA ASP A 101 7.41 16.46 6.92
C ASP A 101 6.94 15.38 7.91
N GLU A 102 5.97 14.55 7.53
CA GLU A 102 5.48 13.40 8.32
C GLU A 102 6.19 12.09 7.96
N SER A 103 7.03 12.09 6.91
CA SER A 103 7.61 10.86 6.37
C SER A 103 8.80 10.32 7.16
N GLU A 104 9.45 11.16 7.99
CA GLU A 104 10.69 10.82 8.73
C GLU A 104 11.85 10.37 7.81
N ILE A 105 11.81 10.74 6.52
CA ILE A 105 12.83 10.42 5.52
C ILE A 105 13.77 11.60 5.34
N SER A 106 14.99 11.30 4.89
CA SER A 106 16.10 12.23 4.67
C SER A 106 15.68 13.57 4.02
N PRO A 107 16.22 14.72 4.49
CA PRO A 107 15.86 16.06 4.02
C PRO A 107 16.28 16.37 2.56
N TYR A 108 16.96 15.44 1.88
CA TYR A 108 17.40 15.61 0.49
C TYR A 108 16.32 15.25 -0.55
N VAL A 109 15.18 14.68 -0.12
CA VAL A 109 14.05 14.42 -1.00
C VAL A 109 13.35 15.73 -1.35
N GLN A 110 13.34 16.10 -2.62
CA GLN A 110 12.74 17.36 -3.11
C GLN A 110 11.21 17.26 -3.31
N ASP A 111 10.66 16.05 -3.24
CA ASP A 111 9.23 15.81 -3.41
C ASP A 111 8.44 16.39 -2.22
N ARG A 112 7.29 17.01 -2.51
CA ARG A 112 6.40 17.57 -1.47
C ARG A 112 5.76 16.50 -0.57
N TYR A 113 5.67 15.28 -1.09
CA TYR A 113 5.14 14.10 -0.44
C TYR A 113 5.75 12.87 -1.14
N VAL A 114 5.78 11.77 -0.41
CA VAL A 114 6.27 10.46 -0.89
C VAL A 114 5.15 9.43 -0.84
N TYR A 115 5.37 8.27 -1.47
CA TYR A 115 4.48 7.14 -1.32
C TYR A 115 5.12 6.05 -0.46
N ILE A 116 4.40 5.56 0.54
CA ILE A 116 4.80 4.38 1.32
C ILE A 116 4.00 3.18 0.84
N ALA A 117 4.69 2.15 0.36
CA ALA A 117 4.12 0.85 0.08
C ALA A 117 4.38 -0.10 1.26
N LEU A 118 3.30 -0.64 1.81
CA LEU A 118 3.30 -1.52 2.97
C LEU A 118 2.70 -2.88 2.59
N LEU A 119 3.54 -3.90 2.49
CA LEU A 119 3.14 -5.28 2.25
C LEU A 119 3.26 -6.08 3.56
N VAL A 120 2.14 -6.58 4.08
CA VAL A 120 2.10 -7.38 5.31
C VAL A 120 1.74 -8.82 4.95
N THR A 121 2.62 -9.77 5.29
CA THR A 121 2.53 -11.18 4.88
C THR A 121 2.44 -12.14 6.05
N GLY A 122 2.70 -11.69 7.28
CA GLY A 122 2.62 -12.56 8.44
C GLY A 122 2.31 -11.80 9.72
N ARG A 123 1.63 -12.47 10.64
CA ARG A 123 1.45 -12.02 12.02
C ARG A 123 1.47 -13.22 12.95
N SER A 124 2.21 -13.17 14.07
CA SER A 124 2.46 -14.33 14.92
C SER A 124 1.21 -14.97 15.54
N ASP A 125 0.12 -14.22 15.66
CA ASP A 125 -1.18 -14.66 16.19
C ASP A 125 -2.21 -14.98 15.09
N LEU A 126 -1.89 -14.73 13.81
CA LEU A 126 -2.74 -15.04 12.67
C LEU A 126 -2.12 -16.12 11.78
N GLY A 127 -2.92 -16.67 10.87
CA GLY A 127 -2.43 -17.60 9.86
C GLY A 127 -1.39 -16.95 8.93
N LEU A 128 -0.45 -17.76 8.45
CA LEU A 128 0.56 -17.32 7.47
C LEU A 128 -0.07 -17.03 6.10
N CYS A 129 0.50 -16.09 5.35
CA CYS A 129 0.15 -15.84 3.96
C CYS A 129 0.37 -17.10 3.11
N ARG A 130 -0.62 -17.45 2.27
CA ARG A 130 -0.50 -18.57 1.33
C ARG A 130 0.53 -18.26 0.25
N ALA A 131 1.18 -19.29 -0.30
CA ALA A 131 2.20 -19.12 -1.34
C ALA A 131 1.68 -18.37 -2.58
N ASP A 132 0.46 -18.67 -3.03
CA ASP A 132 -0.17 -18.00 -4.18
C ASP A 132 -0.46 -16.52 -3.89
N ASP A 133 -0.82 -16.18 -2.65
CA ASP A 133 -1.05 -14.81 -2.22
C ASP A 133 0.26 -14.04 -2.12
N HIS A 134 1.30 -14.70 -1.60
CA HIS A 134 2.64 -14.16 -1.49
C HIS A 134 3.17 -13.79 -2.89
N LEU A 135 3.15 -14.73 -3.84
CA LEU A 135 3.59 -14.47 -5.21
C LEU A 135 2.80 -13.33 -5.87
N TYR A 136 1.47 -13.33 -5.71
CA TYR A 136 0.63 -12.29 -6.28
C TYR A 136 0.95 -10.90 -5.72
N LEU A 137 1.08 -10.77 -4.40
CA LEU A 137 1.28 -9.49 -3.74
C LEU A 137 2.68 -8.94 -3.93
N HIS A 138 3.71 -9.80 -3.93
CA HIS A 138 5.05 -9.37 -4.27
C HIS A 138 5.16 -8.92 -5.72
N LYS A 139 4.54 -9.64 -6.66
CA LYS A 139 4.49 -9.20 -8.07
C LYS A 139 3.72 -7.88 -8.21
N MET A 140 2.64 -7.70 -7.45
CA MET A 140 1.91 -6.42 -7.41
C MET A 140 2.79 -5.29 -6.85
N MET A 141 3.50 -5.52 -5.74
CA MET A 141 4.39 -4.53 -5.12
C MET A 141 5.55 -4.14 -6.03
N ARG A 142 6.16 -5.10 -6.72
CA ARG A 142 7.31 -4.84 -7.61
C ARG A 142 6.90 -4.20 -8.94
N VAL A 143 5.81 -4.66 -9.54
CA VAL A 143 5.48 -4.33 -10.93
C VAL A 143 4.35 -3.31 -11.02
N PHE A 144 3.29 -3.46 -10.24
CA PHE A 144 2.12 -2.59 -10.35
C PHE A 144 2.28 -1.29 -9.55
N VAL A 145 2.78 -1.35 -8.32
CA VAL A 145 2.88 -0.20 -7.41
C VAL A 145 3.68 0.96 -7.99
N PRO A 146 4.87 0.78 -8.61
CA PRO A 146 5.62 1.89 -9.19
C PRO A 146 4.82 2.69 -10.22
N HIS A 147 4.19 1.99 -11.17
CA HIS A 147 3.36 2.63 -12.19
C HIS A 147 2.09 3.27 -11.61
N PHE A 148 1.50 2.65 -10.58
CA PHE A 148 0.35 3.19 -9.87
C PHE A 148 0.72 4.52 -9.19
N VAL A 149 1.83 4.53 -8.44
CA VAL A 149 2.37 5.72 -7.77
C VAL A 149 2.66 6.83 -8.77
N GLN A 150 3.37 6.52 -9.86
CA GLN A 150 3.70 7.49 -10.90
C GLN A 150 2.45 8.14 -11.52
N SER A 151 1.38 7.35 -11.70
CA SER A 151 0.14 7.84 -12.31
C SER A 151 -0.70 8.63 -11.32
N MET A 152 -0.75 8.19 -10.06
CA MET A 152 -1.48 8.86 -8.97
C MET A 152 -0.83 10.19 -8.56
N SER A 153 0.51 10.28 -8.59
CA SER A 153 1.23 11.50 -8.22
C SER A 153 0.83 12.69 -9.09
N ARG A 154 0.57 12.46 -10.38
CA ARG A 154 0.09 13.46 -11.35
C ARG A 154 -1.38 13.90 -11.14
N LYS A 155 -2.10 13.31 -10.19
CA LYS A 155 -3.51 13.64 -9.85
C LYS A 155 -3.70 13.87 -8.35
N SER A 156 -2.64 14.03 -7.58
CA SER A 156 -2.78 14.04 -6.12
C SER A 156 -3.72 15.14 -5.61
N SER A 157 -3.71 16.30 -6.27
CA SER A 157 -4.55 17.47 -6.01
C SER A 157 -6.01 17.33 -6.45
N ASP A 158 -6.30 16.46 -7.42
CA ASP A 158 -7.58 16.44 -8.15
C ASP A 158 -8.46 15.25 -7.79
N TYR A 159 -7.99 14.39 -6.87
CA TYR A 159 -8.74 13.24 -6.43
C TYR A 159 -9.96 13.68 -5.61
N LEU A 160 -11.16 13.45 -6.14
CA LEU A 160 -12.42 13.62 -5.42
C LEU A 160 -13.07 12.24 -5.17
N PRO A 161 -13.39 11.89 -3.90
CA PRO A 161 -14.15 10.68 -3.60
C PRO A 161 -15.50 10.70 -4.32
N GLY A 162 -15.84 9.62 -5.03
CA GLY A 162 -17.17 9.44 -5.63
C GLY A 162 -17.19 9.12 -7.13
N ASP A 163 -16.10 9.38 -7.86
CA ASP A 163 -15.98 9.03 -9.29
C ASP A 163 -14.82 8.06 -9.56
N ALA A 164 -14.85 6.93 -8.86
CA ALA A 164 -13.80 5.92 -8.97
C ALA A 164 -13.64 5.39 -10.41
N LYS A 165 -14.72 5.28 -11.20
CA LYS A 165 -14.65 4.74 -12.57
C LYS A 165 -13.90 5.66 -13.52
N ASN A 166 -14.21 6.96 -13.53
CA ASN A 166 -13.49 7.87 -14.41
C ASN A 166 -12.04 8.01 -13.96
N LEU A 167 -11.79 8.05 -12.65
CA LEU A 167 -10.43 8.03 -12.13
C LEU A 167 -9.65 6.79 -12.58
N CYS A 168 -10.23 5.59 -12.49
CA CYS A 168 -9.56 4.37 -12.93
C CYS A 168 -9.18 4.43 -14.41
N ARG A 169 -10.07 4.96 -15.26
CA ARG A 169 -9.78 5.16 -16.69
C ARG A 169 -8.62 6.12 -16.90
N GLU A 170 -8.64 7.26 -16.22
CA GLU A 170 -7.60 8.29 -16.34
C GLU A 170 -6.25 7.85 -15.78
N VAL A 171 -6.24 7.08 -14.68
CA VAL A 171 -5.03 6.47 -14.13
C VAL A 171 -4.50 5.41 -15.10
N ALA A 172 -5.38 4.53 -15.62
CA ALA A 172 -4.99 3.51 -16.60
C ALA A 172 -4.39 4.10 -17.87
N GLU A 173 -4.91 5.23 -18.36
CA GLU A 173 -4.37 5.94 -19.53
C GLU A 173 -2.97 6.50 -19.32
N ARG A 174 -2.60 6.79 -18.07
CA ARG A 174 -1.31 7.39 -17.71
C ARG A 174 -0.26 6.38 -17.29
N MET A 175 -0.68 5.18 -16.89
CA MET A 175 0.23 4.09 -16.59
C MET A 175 0.90 3.69 -17.90
N ASP A 176 2.17 4.02 -18.05
CA ASP A 176 2.96 3.53 -19.17
C ASP A 176 3.48 2.12 -18.85
N TYR A 177 2.76 1.12 -19.33
CA TYR A 177 3.11 -0.29 -19.24
C TYR A 177 3.34 -0.92 -20.63
N SER A 178 3.50 -0.08 -21.65
CA SER A 178 3.63 -0.48 -23.05
C SER A 178 4.88 -1.34 -23.24
N GLY A 179 4.73 -2.59 -23.67
CA GLY A 179 5.87 -3.50 -23.88
C GLY A 179 6.51 -4.05 -22.59
N ASN A 180 5.94 -3.79 -21.41
CA ASN A 180 6.38 -4.41 -20.17
C ASN A 180 5.74 -5.81 -20.01
N THR A 181 6.54 -6.84 -20.28
CA THR A 181 6.11 -8.24 -20.16
C THR A 181 5.72 -8.61 -18.72
N GLU A 182 6.47 -8.15 -17.72
CA GLU A 182 6.15 -8.45 -16.32
C GLU A 182 4.81 -7.84 -15.89
N PHE A 183 4.49 -6.64 -16.38
CA PHE A 183 3.20 -5.98 -16.13
C PHE A 183 2.06 -6.75 -16.78
N SER A 184 2.27 -7.19 -18.01
CA SER A 184 1.32 -8.04 -18.74
C SER A 184 1.05 -9.34 -17.97
N GLU A 185 2.10 -9.99 -17.45
CA GLU A 185 1.96 -11.19 -16.62
C GLU A 185 1.25 -10.93 -15.29
N PHE A 186 1.50 -9.78 -14.65
CA PHE A 186 0.77 -9.36 -13.46
C PHE A 186 -0.73 -9.24 -13.75
N LEU A 187 -1.11 -8.57 -14.84
CA LEU A 187 -2.53 -8.43 -15.22
C LEU A 187 -3.19 -9.79 -15.47
N GLN A 188 -2.48 -10.74 -16.08
CA GLN A 188 -2.98 -12.11 -16.26
C GLN A 188 -3.17 -12.83 -14.92
N LEU A 189 -2.25 -12.65 -13.98
CA LEU A 189 -2.36 -13.21 -12.63
C LEU A 189 -3.58 -12.64 -11.89
N TYR A 190 -3.77 -11.32 -11.95
CA TYR A 190 -4.95 -10.64 -11.43
C TYR A 190 -6.25 -11.16 -12.07
N HIS A 191 -6.26 -11.30 -13.39
CA HIS A 191 -7.42 -11.75 -14.16
C HIS A 191 -7.86 -13.17 -13.78
N LYS A 192 -6.90 -14.11 -13.73
CA LYS A 192 -7.11 -15.50 -13.30
C LYS A 192 -7.72 -15.56 -11.89
N ARG A 193 -7.33 -14.62 -11.03
CA ARG A 193 -7.72 -14.60 -9.61
C ARG A 193 -9.09 -13.94 -9.37
N TYR A 194 -9.43 -12.88 -10.10
CA TYR A 194 -10.58 -12.03 -9.76
C TYR A 194 -11.61 -11.83 -10.87
N CYS A 195 -11.23 -11.94 -12.13
CA CYS A 195 -12.12 -11.56 -13.24
C CYS A 195 -12.95 -12.72 -13.77
N GLY A 196 -12.41 -13.95 -13.77
CA GLY A 196 -13.13 -15.18 -14.14
C GLY A 196 -13.73 -15.25 -15.56
N ARG A 197 -13.57 -14.20 -16.38
CA ARG A 197 -14.19 -14.04 -17.70
C ARG A 197 -13.13 -14.10 -18.80
N PRO A 198 -13.21 -15.03 -19.76
CA PRO A 198 -12.23 -15.10 -20.84
C PRO A 198 -12.30 -13.86 -21.75
N GLY A 199 -11.19 -13.53 -22.42
CA GLY A 199 -11.15 -12.55 -23.51
C GLY A 199 -11.10 -11.07 -23.13
N MET A 200 -10.84 -10.72 -21.86
CA MET A 200 -10.64 -9.32 -21.46
C MET A 200 -9.34 -8.74 -22.03
N GLY A 201 -9.41 -7.53 -22.57
CA GLY A 201 -8.22 -6.80 -23.02
C GLY A 201 -7.37 -6.32 -21.84
N GLN A 202 -6.06 -6.10 -22.05
CA GLN A 202 -5.15 -5.65 -20.99
C GLN A 202 -5.63 -4.36 -20.30
N ARG A 203 -6.12 -3.40 -21.08
CA ARG A 203 -6.65 -2.14 -20.55
C ARG A 203 -7.87 -2.35 -19.65
N GLU A 204 -8.79 -3.23 -20.04
CA GLU A 204 -9.97 -3.56 -19.22
C GLU A 204 -9.58 -4.29 -17.93
N MET A 205 -8.57 -5.18 -18.00
CA MET A 205 -8.01 -5.83 -16.81
C MET A 205 -7.40 -4.82 -15.85
N LEU A 206 -6.65 -3.84 -16.38
CA LEU A 206 -6.06 -2.77 -15.58
C LEU A 206 -7.12 -1.87 -14.94
N GLU A 207 -8.11 -1.41 -15.70
CA GLU A 207 -9.20 -0.58 -15.17
C GLU A 207 -9.98 -1.32 -14.07
N SER A 208 -10.20 -2.63 -14.24
CA SER A 208 -10.80 -3.49 -13.21
C SER A 208 -9.92 -3.58 -11.96
N CYS A 209 -8.62 -3.79 -12.12
CA CYS A 209 -7.66 -3.84 -11.01
C CYS A 209 -7.65 -2.52 -10.23
N LEU A 210 -7.55 -1.39 -10.93
CA LEU A 210 -7.61 -0.06 -10.35
C LEU A 210 -8.94 0.19 -9.62
N LEU A 211 -10.06 -0.30 -10.16
CA LEU A 211 -11.36 -0.13 -9.51
C LEU A 211 -11.44 -0.89 -8.18
N HIS A 212 -10.82 -2.07 -8.09
CA HIS A 212 -10.72 -2.79 -6.83
C HIS A 212 -9.91 -2.03 -5.78
N SER A 213 -8.88 -1.30 -6.21
CA SER A 213 -7.97 -0.54 -5.32
C SER A 213 -8.45 0.87 -4.97
N LEU A 214 -9.00 1.60 -5.93
CA LEU A 214 -9.33 3.03 -5.81
C LEU A 214 -10.75 3.31 -5.32
N LYS A 215 -11.58 2.27 -5.15
CA LYS A 215 -12.98 2.42 -4.72
C LYS A 215 -13.16 3.13 -3.38
N MET A 216 -12.19 3.04 -2.46
CA MET A 216 -12.22 3.71 -1.15
C MET A 216 -10.81 4.04 -0.65
N PRO A 217 -10.32 5.29 -0.80
CA PRO A 217 -9.18 5.76 -0.02
C PRO A 217 -9.58 5.96 1.43
N PHE A 218 -8.59 5.94 2.31
CA PHE A 218 -8.75 6.18 3.73
C PHE A 218 -7.81 7.29 4.18
N GLU A 219 -8.25 8.09 5.13
CA GLU A 219 -7.44 9.08 5.84
C GLU A 219 -7.15 8.52 7.24
N LEU A 220 -5.90 8.50 7.71
CA LEU A 220 -5.54 7.83 8.97
C LEU A 220 -6.37 8.36 10.15
N THR A 221 -6.43 9.67 10.31
CA THR A 221 -7.19 10.32 11.39
C THR A 221 -8.68 9.99 11.32
N ALA A 222 -9.25 9.94 10.12
CA ALA A 222 -10.64 9.53 9.94
C ALA A 222 -10.85 8.06 10.32
N SER A 223 -9.95 7.17 9.91
CA SER A 223 -10.02 5.74 10.24
C SER A 223 -9.89 5.47 11.75
N ILE A 224 -9.02 6.21 12.45
CA ILE A 224 -8.92 6.16 13.93
C ILE A 224 -10.22 6.63 14.56
N ARG A 225 -10.72 7.81 14.16
CA ARG A 225 -11.97 8.39 14.71
C ARG A 225 -13.18 7.49 14.49
N GLN A 226 -13.21 6.71 13.42
CA GLN A 226 -14.28 5.77 13.10
C GLN A 226 -14.05 4.37 13.69
N GLY A 227 -12.96 4.15 14.45
CA GLY A 227 -12.66 2.87 15.08
C GLY A 227 -12.24 1.76 14.11
N LEU A 228 -11.87 2.10 12.87
CA LEU A 228 -11.30 1.15 11.91
C LEU A 228 -9.86 0.79 12.24
N VAL A 229 -9.17 1.71 12.91
CA VAL A 229 -7.77 1.60 13.32
C VAL A 229 -7.69 1.97 14.80
N ARG A 230 -6.93 1.19 15.57
CA ARG A 230 -6.63 1.44 16.99
C ARG A 230 -5.21 1.97 17.13
N LEU A 231 -4.99 2.93 18.03
CA LEU A 231 -3.67 3.44 18.39
C LEU A 231 -2.98 2.45 19.34
#